data_AF-A0A4Q3EUD3-F1
#
_entry.id   AF-A0A4Q3EUD3-F1
#
_cell.length_a   1.000
_cell.length_b   1.000
_cell.length_c   1.000
_cell.angle_alpha   90.00
_cell.angle_beta   90.00
_cell.angle_gamma   90.00
#
_symmetry.space_group_name_H-M   'P 1'
#
loop_
_entity.id
_entity.type
_entity.pdbx_description
1 polymer ?
#
loop_
_entity_poly.entity_id
_entity_poly.type
_entity_poly.pdbx_seq_one_letter_code
_entity_poly.pdbx_strand_id
1 'polypeptide(L)'
;GYHNDYTLNHEQRHFDLVKIAAKHFEQKLREATLPVTNYDGVLNVQFYESFREMNRLQKQYDAETEHGLNLVQQEIWNKRIDLDLNALGIKQNS
;
A
#
# COMPACT_ATOMS: atom_id res chain seq x y z
N GLY A 1 -6.22 -24.48 9.04
CA GLY A 1 -5.30 -25.46 8.44
C GLY A 1 -4.27 -24.66 7.68
N TYR A 2 -2.98 -24.90 7.91
CA TYR A 2 -1.89 -23.96 7.61
C TYR A 2 -1.96 -23.25 6.25
N HIS A 3 -2.37 -23.93 5.19
CA HIS A 3 -2.46 -23.33 3.85
C HIS A 3 -3.49 -22.19 3.76
N ASN A 4 -4.61 -22.30 4.47
CA ASN A 4 -5.67 -21.30 4.50
C ASN A 4 -5.23 -20.01 5.21
N ASP A 5 -4.38 -20.13 6.23
CA ASP A 5 -3.93 -18.99 7.04
C ASP A 5 -2.90 -18.15 6.26
N TYR A 6 -2.06 -18.78 5.44
CA TYR A 6 -1.14 -18.09 4.53
C TYR A 6 -1.85 -17.34 3.42
N THR A 7 -2.85 -17.95 2.78
CA THR A 7 -3.67 -17.27 1.77
C THR A 7 -4.44 -16.11 2.39
N LEU A 8 -5.02 -16.27 3.58
CA LEU A 8 -5.70 -15.19 4.27
C LEU A 8 -4.75 -14.02 4.58
N ASN A 9 -3.52 -14.33 5.00
CA ASN A 9 -2.50 -13.31 5.22
C ASN A 9 -2.14 -12.57 3.92
N HIS A 10 -2.02 -13.27 2.78
CA HIS A 10 -1.72 -12.67 1.48
C HIS A 10 -2.76 -11.60 1.11
N GLU A 11 -4.04 -11.96 1.21
CA GLU A 11 -5.13 -11.01 0.95
C GLU A 11 -5.13 -9.85 1.95
N GLN A 12 -4.83 -10.11 3.22
CA GLN A 12 -4.70 -9.06 4.23
C GLN A 12 -3.58 -8.05 3.89
N ARG A 13 -2.45 -8.53 3.36
CA ARG A 13 -1.33 -7.69 2.96
C ARG A 13 -1.65 -6.81 1.76
N HIS A 14 -2.49 -7.26 0.82
CA HIS A 14 -3.01 -6.39 -0.24
C HIS A 14 -3.77 -5.18 0.32
N PHE A 15 -4.64 -5.37 1.30
CA PHE A 15 -5.32 -4.26 1.97
C PHE A 15 -4.34 -3.29 2.66
N ASP A 16 -3.25 -3.81 3.22
CA ASP A 16 -2.26 -2.98 3.89
C ASP A 16 -1.44 -2.14 2.89
N LEU A 17 -1.10 -2.68 1.72
CA LEU A 17 -0.49 -1.90 0.63
C LEU A 17 -1.40 -0.77 0.14
N VAL A 18 -2.72 -0.99 0.09
CA VAL A 18 -3.69 0.07 -0.22
C VAL A 18 -3.66 1.18 0.84
N LYS A 19 -3.62 0.82 2.13
CA LYS A 19 -3.52 1.80 3.23
C LYS A 19 -2.23 2.62 3.15
N ILE A 20 -1.10 1.98 2.84
CA ILE A 20 0.20 2.64 2.65
C ILE A 20 0.09 3.68 1.53
N ALA A 21 -0.39 3.30 0.34
CA ALA A 21 -0.53 4.23 -0.78
C ALA A 21 -1.50 5.38 -0.48
N ALA A 22 -2.61 5.10 0.22
CA ALA A 22 -3.56 6.13 0.66
C ALA A 22 -2.94 7.10 1.68
N LYS A 23 -2.07 6.61 2.56
CA LYS A 23 -1.38 7.46 3.53
C LYS A 23 -0.32 8.34 2.88
N HIS A 24 0.42 7.82 1.89
CA HIS A 24 1.31 8.64 1.06
C HIS A 24 0.55 9.72 0.31
N PHE A 25 -0.64 9.41 -0.23
CA PHE A 25 -1.51 10.42 -0.83
C PHE A 25 -1.88 11.52 0.17
N GLU A 26 -2.32 11.15 1.37
CA GLU A 26 -2.66 12.11 2.43
C GLU A 26 -1.47 13.03 2.76
N GLN A 27 -0.27 12.48 2.92
CA GLN A 27 0.95 13.25 3.20
C GLN A 27 1.28 14.22 2.06
N LYS A 28 1.28 13.74 0.81
CA LYS A 28 1.50 14.59 -0.38
C LYS A 28 0.50 15.75 -0.45
N LEU A 29 -0.76 15.52 -0.10
CA LEU A 29 -1.76 16.59 -0.04
C LEU A 29 -1.51 17.60 1.08
N ARG A 30 -1.06 17.15 2.25
CA ARG A 30 -0.73 18.05 3.37
C ARG A 30 0.49 18.94 3.07
N GLU A 31 1.40 18.46 2.23
CA GLU A 31 2.60 19.18 1.82
C GLU A 31 2.38 20.04 0.56
N ALA A 32 1.34 19.74 -0.23
CA ALA A 32 1.04 20.46 -1.46
C ALA A 32 0.51 21.88 -1.19
N THR A 33 0.97 22.83 -2.00
CA THR A 33 0.29 24.12 -2.11
C THR A 33 -0.95 23.94 -2.99
N LEU A 34 -2.12 24.29 -2.43
CA LEU A 34 -3.41 24.20 -3.11
C LEU A 34 -3.92 25.61 -3.46
N PRO A 35 -3.50 26.19 -4.59
CA PRO A 35 -3.96 27.52 -4.99
C PRO A 35 -5.45 27.47 -5.29
N VAL A 36 -6.21 28.48 -4.84
CA VAL A 36 -7.66 28.57 -5.06
C VAL A 36 -8.04 28.47 -6.53
N THR A 37 -7.16 28.92 -7.43
CA THR A 37 -7.37 28.91 -8.89
C THR A 37 -7.17 27.56 -9.56
N ASN A 38 -6.53 26.58 -8.92
CA ASN A 38 -6.19 25.29 -9.55
C ASN A 38 -5.96 24.16 -8.52
N TYR A 39 -6.66 24.19 -7.38
CA TYR A 39 -6.52 23.16 -6.36
C TYR A 39 -6.99 21.79 -6.88
N ASP A 40 -8.02 21.77 -7.72
CA ASP A 40 -8.57 20.61 -8.40
C ASP A 40 -7.54 19.93 -9.32
N GLY A 41 -6.76 20.72 -10.07
CA GLY A 41 -5.66 20.22 -10.88
C GLY A 41 -4.60 19.51 -10.03
N VAL A 42 -4.20 20.12 -8.92
CA VAL A 42 -3.22 19.52 -7.99
C VAL A 42 -3.78 18.24 -7.36
N LEU A 43 -5.04 18.24 -6.90
CA LEU A 43 -5.70 17.06 -6.34
C LEU A 43 -5.72 15.90 -7.34
N ASN A 44 -6.11 16.17 -8.60
CA ASN A 44 -6.18 15.15 -9.65
C ASN A 44 -4.81 14.52 -9.92
N VAL A 45 -3.76 15.33 -10.05
CA VAL A 45 -2.39 14.83 -10.26
C VAL A 45 -1.97 13.93 -9.10
N GLN A 46 -2.14 14.40 -7.86
CA GLN A 46 -1.74 13.62 -6.68
C GLN A 46 -2.54 12.33 -6.53
N PHE A 47 -3.82 12.33 -6.91
CA PHE A 47 -4.65 11.13 -6.96
C PHE A 47 -4.12 10.12 -7.98
N TYR A 48 -3.85 10.54 -9.23
CA TYR A 48 -3.35 9.64 -10.27
C TYR A 48 -1.96 9.08 -9.98
N GLU A 49 -1.08 9.87 -9.35
CA GLU A 49 0.23 9.36 -8.89
C GLU A 49 0.06 8.30 -7.81
N SER A 50 -0.79 8.56 -6.82
CA SER A 50 -1.02 7.62 -5.72
C SER A 50 -1.75 6.35 -6.18
N PHE A 51 -2.65 6.47 -7.14
CA PHE A 51 -3.30 5.32 -7.78
C PHE A 51 -2.29 4.47 -8.57
N ARG A 52 -1.36 5.09 -9.31
CA ARG A 52 -0.29 4.36 -10.01
C ARG A 52 0.63 3.65 -9.04
N GLU A 53 0.99 4.31 -7.94
CA GLU A 53 1.79 3.73 -6.86
C GLU A 53 1.12 2.49 -6.27
N MET A 54 -0.16 2.60 -5.86
CA MET A 54 -0.95 1.48 -5.33
C MET A 54 -0.98 0.28 -6.29
N ASN A 55 -1.22 0.53 -7.58
CA ASN A 55 -1.23 -0.53 -8.59
C ASN A 55 0.14 -1.17 -8.79
N ARG A 56 1.22 -0.38 -8.74
CA ARG A 56 2.59 -0.89 -8.86
C ARG A 56 2.94 -1.80 -7.68
N LEU A 57 2.60 -1.37 -6.46
CA LEU A 57 2.88 -2.13 -5.23
C LEU A 57 2.14 -3.48 -5.23
N GLN A 58 0.83 -3.49 -5.50
CA GLN A 58 0.07 -4.74 -5.53
C GLN A 58 0.57 -5.71 -6.62
N LYS A 59 0.85 -5.20 -7.83
CA LYS A 59 1.41 -6.03 -8.91
C LYS A 59 2.79 -6.60 -8.57
N GLN A 60 3.63 -5.79 -7.94
CA GLN A 60 4.96 -6.24 -7.51
C GLN A 60 4.85 -7.31 -6.43
N TYR A 61 3.97 -7.10 -5.44
CA TYR A 61 3.71 -8.06 -4.38
C TYR A 61 3.22 -9.40 -4.91
N ASP A 62 2.20 -9.40 -5.78
CA ASP A 62 1.70 -10.63 -6.42
C ASP A 62 2.78 -11.33 -7.24
N ALA A 63 3.55 -10.58 -8.03
CA ALA A 63 4.58 -11.17 -8.88
C ALA A 63 5.72 -11.82 -8.06
N GLU A 64 6.19 -11.14 -7.02
CA GLU A 64 7.31 -11.62 -6.20
C GLU A 64 6.91 -12.75 -5.25
N THR A 65 5.64 -12.81 -4.83
CA THR A 65 5.11 -13.89 -3.99
C THR A 65 4.50 -15.04 -4.78
N GLU A 66 4.54 -15.00 -6.12
CA GLU A 66 3.88 -15.97 -6.98
C GLU A 66 2.38 -16.13 -6.62
N HIS A 67 1.68 -15.00 -6.46
CA HIS A 67 0.28 -14.93 -6.01
C HIS A 67 0.05 -15.67 -4.67
N GLY A 68 0.96 -15.50 -3.71
CA GLY A 68 0.89 -16.11 -2.37
C GLY A 68 1.39 -17.57 -2.30
N LEU A 69 1.96 -18.12 -3.37
CA LEU A 69 2.54 -19.47 -3.37
C LEU A 69 3.96 -19.50 -2.79
N ASN A 70 4.71 -18.39 -2.91
CA ASN A 70 6.06 -18.26 -2.42
C ASN A 70 6.08 -17.70 -0.99
N LEU A 71 6.01 -18.60 0.00
CA LEU A 71 5.97 -18.27 1.42
C LEU A 71 7.18 -17.45 1.90
N VAL A 72 8.37 -17.71 1.35
CA VAL A 72 9.59 -17.00 1.74
C VAL A 72 9.51 -15.54 1.32
N GLN A 73 9.05 -15.29 0.10
CA GLN A 73 8.87 -13.92 -0.39
C GLN A 73 7.73 -13.21 0.31
N GLN A 74 6.63 -13.91 0.61
CA GLN A 74 5.54 -13.35 1.39
C GLN A 74 6.01 -12.90 2.78
N GLU A 75 6.87 -13.67 3.47
CA GLU A 75 7.45 -13.28 4.75
C GLU A 75 8.40 -12.07 4.67
N ILE A 76 9.14 -11.93 3.57
CA ILE A 76 9.96 -10.74 3.32
C ILE A 76 9.07 -9.51 3.16
N TRP A 77 8.00 -9.63 2.39
CA TRP A 77 7.01 -8.58 2.20
C TRP A 77 6.25 -8.26 3.49
N ASN A 78 5.90 -9.25 4.31
CA ASN A 78 5.25 -9.04 5.61
C ASN A 78 6.05 -8.07 6.47
N LYS A 79 7.35 -8.35 6.64
CA LYS A 79 8.26 -7.49 7.40
C LYS A 79 8.36 -6.09 6.81
N ARG A 80 8.42 -5.99 5.47
CA ARG A 80 8.48 -4.70 4.79
C ARG A 80 7.22 -3.88 5.03
N ILE A 81 6.06 -4.49 4.84
CA ILE A 81 4.74 -3.85 5.04
C ILE A 81 4.58 -3.43 6.50
N ASP A 82 4.95 -4.27 7.46
CA ASP A 82 4.87 -3.95 8.88
C ASP A 82 5.72 -2.73 9.25
N LEU A 83 6.94 -2.64 8.70
CA LEU A 83 7.82 -1.48 8.86
C LEU A 83 7.22 -0.22 8.25
N ASP A 84 6.70 -0.30 7.03
CA ASP A 84 6.10 0.83 6.33
C ASP A 84 4.84 1.33 7.07
N LEU A 85 3.96 0.42 7.53
CA LEU A 85 2.79 0.76 8.34
C LEU A 85 3.18 1.44 9.66
N ASN A 86 4.20 0.93 10.35
CA ASN A 86 4.69 1.51 11.59
C ASN A 86 5.26 2.91 11.37
N ALA A 87 6.11 3.09 10.36
CA ALA A 87 6.69 4.38 10.01
C ALA A 87 5.62 5.42 9.65
N LEU A 88 4.51 4.98 9.06
CA LEU A 88 3.37 5.81 8.69
C LEU A 88 2.34 5.99 9.82
N GLY A 89 2.54 5.37 10.98
CA GLY A 89 1.62 5.43 12.12
C GLY A 89 0.26 4.77 11.87
N ILE A 90 0.18 3.83 10.93
CA ILE A 90 -1.04 3.11 10.58
C ILE A 90 -1.21 1.93 11.54
N LYS A 91 -2.33 1.87 12.27
CA LYS A 91 -2.62 0.73 13.15
C LYS A 91 -3.00 -0.49 12.32
N GLN A 92 -2.35 -1.61 12.60
CA GLN A 92 -2.83 -2.91 12.15
C GLN A 92 -4.02 -3.31 13.02
N ASN A 93 -5.16 -3.60 12.39
CA ASN A 93 -6.25 -4.24 13.11
C ASN A 93 -5.79 -5.66 13.43
N SER A 94 -5.65 -5.96 14.72
CA SER A 94 -5.30 -7.26 15.28
C SER A 94 -6.47 -8.22 15.21
#